data_AF-A0AB39F413-F1
#
_entry.id   AF-A0AB39F413-F1
#
_cell.length_a   1.000
_cell.length_b   1.000
_cell.length_c   1.000
_cell.angle_alpha   90.00
_cell.angle_beta   90.00
_cell.angle_gamma   90.00
#
_symmetry.space_group_name_H-M   'P 1'
#
loop_
_entity.id
_entity.type
_entity.pdbx_description
1 polymer ?
#
loop_
_entity_poly.entity_id
_entity_poly.type
_entity_poly.pdbx_seq_one_letter_code
_entity_poly.pdbx_strand_id
1 'polypeptide(L)'
;MPATARGLGTSTEALAKMTAVEQLVYVRMYFKPYAGRLKTLSDVYMAILWPKAIGKPEDYVLWSKGTRPTTYRQNSGLDVNGDHDITKAEAASLIQAKLARGRLPGNLWREA
;
A
#
# COMPACT_ATOMS: atom_id res chain seq x y z
N MET A 1 -9.71 9.57 0.49
CA MET A 1 -10.67 8.59 -0.08
C MET A 1 -12.10 8.84 0.46
N PRO A 2 -12.79 9.93 0.07
CA PRO A 2 -14.11 10.26 0.65
C PRO A 2 -15.19 9.20 0.40
N ALA A 3 -15.20 8.59 -0.79
CA ALA A 3 -16.15 7.53 -1.14
C ALA A 3 -15.98 6.29 -0.25
N THR A 4 -14.73 5.89 0.05
CA THR A 4 -14.45 4.76 0.95
C THR A 4 -14.91 5.07 2.37
N ALA A 5 -14.63 6.26 2.89
CA ALA A 5 -15.10 6.67 4.21
C ALA A 5 -16.63 6.59 4.31
N ARG A 6 -17.35 7.09 3.30
CA ARG A 6 -18.82 6.97 3.21
C ARG A 6 -19.29 5.52 3.17
N GLY A 7 -18.63 4.67 2.38
CA GLY A 7 -18.94 3.23 2.31
C GLY A 7 -18.71 2.48 3.63
N LEU A 8 -17.89 3.03 4.53
CA LEU A 8 -17.66 2.51 5.88
C LEU A 8 -18.57 3.17 6.94
N GLY A 9 -19.55 3.98 6.54
CA GLY A 9 -20.48 4.65 7.45
C GLY A 9 -19.87 5.82 8.22
N THR A 10 -18.85 6.48 7.66
CA THR A 10 -18.17 7.63 8.28
C THR A 10 -17.79 8.71 7.25
N SER A 11 -17.04 9.73 7.65
CA SER A 11 -16.46 10.76 6.77
C SER A 11 -14.97 10.93 7.00
N THR A 12 -14.27 11.57 6.06
CA THR A 12 -12.85 11.89 6.22
C THR A 12 -12.59 12.85 7.38
N GLU A 13 -13.54 13.76 7.63
CA GLU A 13 -13.49 14.75 8.71
C GLU A 13 -13.71 14.09 10.07
N ALA A 14 -14.60 13.10 10.16
CA ALA A 14 -14.81 12.32 11.36
C ALA A 14 -13.59 11.44 11.67
N LEU A 15 -13.06 10.74 10.66
CA LEU A 15 -11.85 9.92 10.79
C LEU A 15 -10.65 10.76 11.27
N ALA A 16 -10.47 11.98 10.75
CA ALA A 16 -9.36 12.85 11.13
C ALA A 16 -9.40 13.32 12.60
N LYS A 17 -10.57 13.26 13.25
CA LYS A 17 -10.75 13.63 14.67
C LYS A 17 -10.57 12.46 15.63
N MET A 18 -10.45 11.24 15.12
CA MET A 18 -10.26 10.03 15.92
C MET A 18 -8.80 9.86 16.31
N THR A 19 -8.57 9.26 17.46
CA THR A 19 -7.26 8.75 17.86
C THR A 19 -6.80 7.64 16.92
N ALA A 20 -5.48 7.38 16.90
CA ALA A 20 -4.91 6.31 16.10
C ALA A 20 -5.54 4.93 16.43
N VAL A 21 -5.86 4.68 17.71
CA VAL A 21 -6.45 3.42 18.16
C VAL A 21 -7.90 3.28 17.68
N GLU A 22 -8.71 4.34 17.75
CA GLU A 22 -10.08 4.35 17.23
C GLU A 22 -10.11 4.11 15.71
N GLN A 23 -9.14 4.69 14.97
CA GLN A 23 -9.01 4.47 13.53
C GLN A 23 -8.74 3.00 13.17
N LEU A 24 -8.15 2.19 14.06
CA LEU A 24 -7.87 0.77 13.78
C LEU A 24 -9.13 -0.04 13.50
N VAL A 25 -10.29 0.35 14.04
CA VAL A 25 -11.58 -0.29 13.73
C VAL A 25 -11.90 -0.10 12.23
N TYR A 26 -11.70 1.10 11.70
CA TYR A 26 -11.92 1.39 10.28
C TYR A 26 -10.85 0.77 9.38
N VAL A 27 -9.60 0.69 9.84
CA VAL A 27 -8.53 -0.07 9.14
C VAL A 27 -8.95 -1.53 9.00
N ARG A 28 -9.43 -2.16 10.08
CA ARG A 28 -9.95 -3.54 10.02
C ARG A 28 -11.11 -3.66 9.05
N MET A 29 -12.09 -2.76 9.08
CA MET A 29 -13.24 -2.78 8.17
C MET A 29 -12.82 -2.61 6.71
N TYR A 30 -11.87 -1.71 6.45
CA TYR A 30 -11.29 -1.48 5.13
C TYR A 30 -10.60 -2.73 4.57
N PHE A 31 -9.84 -3.45 5.40
CA PHE A 31 -9.13 -4.65 4.98
C PHE A 31 -9.98 -5.93 4.92
N LYS A 32 -11.15 -5.95 5.58
CA LYS A 32 -12.03 -7.13 5.66
C LYS A 32 -12.37 -7.75 4.29
N PRO A 33 -12.68 -6.99 3.21
CA PRO A 33 -12.97 -7.57 1.89
C PRO A 33 -11.77 -8.23 1.20
N TYR A 34 -10.55 -7.96 1.66
CA TYR A 34 -9.32 -8.54 1.12
C TYR A 34 -8.83 -9.77 1.90
N ALA A 35 -9.57 -10.21 2.93
CA ALA A 35 -9.22 -11.37 3.73
C ALA A 35 -8.94 -12.60 2.84
N GLY A 36 -7.83 -13.30 3.12
CA GLY A 36 -7.40 -14.47 2.34
C GLY A 36 -6.70 -14.16 1.01
N ARG A 37 -6.75 -12.91 0.50
CA ARG A 37 -6.17 -12.51 -0.79
C ARG A 37 -4.77 -11.88 -0.67
N LEU A 38 -4.43 -11.35 0.50
CA LEU A 38 -3.15 -10.68 0.74
C LEU A 38 -2.11 -11.70 1.20
N LYS A 39 -1.21 -12.12 0.29
CA LYS A 39 -0.22 -13.17 0.56
C LYS A 39 1.18 -12.61 0.80
N THR A 40 1.46 -11.42 0.29
CA THR A 40 2.76 -10.74 0.46
C THR A 40 2.60 -9.34 1.06
N LEU A 41 3.69 -8.77 1.58
CA LEU A 41 3.72 -7.37 1.99
C LEU A 41 3.37 -6.44 0.82
N SER A 42 3.81 -6.77 -0.40
CA SER A 42 3.43 -6.05 -1.62
C SER A 42 1.91 -6.11 -1.85
N ASP A 43 1.24 -7.25 -1.61
CA ASP A 43 -0.23 -7.32 -1.73
C ASP A 43 -0.95 -6.41 -0.73
N VAL A 44 -0.47 -6.34 0.51
CA VAL A 44 -1.01 -5.42 1.54
C VAL A 44 -0.92 -3.98 1.06
N TYR A 45 0.22 -3.61 0.47
CA TYR A 45 0.41 -2.28 -0.09
C TYR A 45 -0.47 -2.02 -1.32
N MET A 46 -0.62 -3.03 -2.20
CA MET A 46 -1.50 -2.93 -3.36
C MET A 46 -2.96 -2.77 -2.96
N ALA A 47 -3.41 -3.32 -1.83
CA ALA A 47 -4.75 -3.05 -1.33
C ALA A 47 -5.01 -1.56 -1.07
N ILE A 48 -3.96 -0.80 -0.71
CA ILE A 48 -4.04 0.64 -0.44
C ILE A 48 -3.83 1.45 -1.73
N LEU A 49 -2.77 1.13 -2.48
CA LEU A 49 -2.32 1.93 -3.62
C LEU A 49 -3.07 1.58 -4.91
N TRP A 50 -3.19 0.29 -5.23
CA TRP A 50 -3.74 -0.18 -6.50
C TRP A 50 -4.31 -1.61 -6.42
N PRO A 51 -5.56 -1.78 -5.93
CA PRO A 51 -6.10 -3.11 -5.60
C PRO A 51 -6.14 -4.10 -6.77
N LYS A 52 -6.10 -3.62 -8.02
CA LYS A 52 -6.05 -4.45 -9.23
C LYS A 52 -4.76 -5.30 -9.33
N ALA A 53 -3.71 -4.93 -8.60
CA ALA A 53 -2.43 -5.63 -8.59
C ALA A 53 -2.28 -6.65 -7.44
N ILE A 54 -3.28 -6.81 -6.57
CA ILE A 54 -3.27 -7.86 -5.53
C ILE A 54 -3.17 -9.23 -6.21
N GLY A 55 -2.21 -10.05 -5.78
CA GLY A 55 -1.98 -11.39 -6.31
C GLY A 55 -1.34 -11.44 -7.70
N LYS A 56 -1.00 -10.29 -8.29
CA LYS A 56 -0.16 -10.23 -9.49
C LYS A 56 1.31 -10.49 -9.15
N PRO A 57 2.12 -11.00 -10.09
CA PRO A 57 3.56 -11.19 -9.86
C PRO A 57 4.26 -9.83 -9.64
N GLU A 58 5.45 -9.85 -9.06
CA GLU A 58 6.16 -8.63 -8.65
C GLU A 58 6.65 -7.79 -9.85
N ASP A 59 6.86 -8.41 -11.01
CA ASP A 59 7.18 -7.76 -12.29
C ASP A 59 5.96 -7.16 -13.02
N TYR A 60 4.76 -7.28 -12.44
CA TYR A 60 3.55 -6.71 -13.02
C TYR A 60 3.62 -5.17 -13.06
N VAL A 61 3.58 -4.61 -14.27
CA VAL A 61 3.57 -3.16 -14.51
C VAL A 61 2.22 -2.55 -14.05
N LEU A 62 2.29 -1.68 -13.03
CA LEU A 62 1.15 -0.91 -12.55
C LEU A 62 0.80 0.20 -13.54
N TRP A 63 1.81 1.00 -13.88
CA TRP A 63 1.69 2.19 -14.73
C TRP A 63 2.96 2.37 -15.55
N SER A 64 2.80 2.67 -16.83
CA SER A 64 3.91 3.07 -17.70
C SER A 64 3.72 4.47 -18.25
N LYS A 65 4.83 5.12 -18.60
CA LYS A 65 4.82 6.41 -19.29
C LYS A 65 4.07 6.35 -20.63
N GLY A 66 4.12 5.21 -21.31
CA GLY A 66 3.44 5.00 -22.59
C GLY A 66 1.93 4.76 -22.48
N THR A 67 1.48 3.97 -21.50
CA THR A 67 0.07 3.53 -21.41
C THR A 67 -0.76 4.36 -20.42
N ARG A 68 -0.13 4.88 -19.36
CA ARG A 68 -0.79 5.66 -18.30
C ARG A 68 0.06 6.88 -17.92
N PRO A 69 0.37 7.78 -18.88
CA PRO A 69 1.34 8.87 -18.70
C PRO A 69 1.05 9.78 -17.50
N THR A 70 -0.22 10.11 -17.26
CA THR A 70 -0.61 10.96 -16.12
C THR A 70 -0.41 10.26 -14.78
N THR A 71 -0.82 8.99 -14.67
CA THR A 71 -0.66 8.20 -13.43
C THR A 71 0.80 7.89 -13.17
N TYR A 72 1.57 7.53 -14.21
CA TYR A 72 3.01 7.35 -14.13
C TYR A 72 3.68 8.64 -13.63
N ARG A 73 3.39 9.81 -14.24
CA ARG A 73 3.97 11.10 -13.81
C ARG A 73 3.68 11.44 -12.34
N GLN A 74 2.48 11.14 -11.85
CA GLN A 74 2.12 11.38 -10.44
C GLN A 74 2.85 10.44 -9.47
N ASN A 75 3.38 9.32 -9.95
CA ASN A 75 4.03 8.29 -9.15
C ASN A 75 5.47 8.02 -9.63
N SER A 76 6.08 8.91 -10.43
CA SER A 76 7.34 8.63 -11.11
C SER A 76 8.51 8.43 -10.14
N GLY A 77 8.40 8.89 -8.90
CA GLY A 77 9.36 8.58 -7.83
C GLY A 77 9.36 7.11 -7.39
N LEU A 78 8.43 6.30 -7.88
CA LEU A 78 8.40 4.85 -7.67
C LEU A 78 9.13 4.07 -8.79
N ASP A 79 9.48 4.70 -9.92
CA ASP A 79 10.29 4.07 -10.98
C ASP A 79 11.77 4.18 -10.56
N VAL A 80 12.33 3.11 -10.00
CA VAL A 80 13.65 3.19 -9.35
C VAL A 80 14.78 2.92 -10.32
N ASN A 81 14.51 2.21 -11.42
CA ASN A 81 15.50 1.87 -12.44
C ASN A 81 15.48 2.86 -13.63
N GLY A 82 14.46 3.71 -13.74
CA GLY A 82 14.32 4.72 -14.77
C GLY A 82 13.88 4.19 -16.14
N ASP A 83 13.30 2.98 -16.20
CA ASP A 83 12.93 2.33 -17.46
C ASP A 83 11.57 2.77 -18.03
N HIS A 84 10.88 3.67 -17.33
CA HIS A 84 9.57 4.23 -17.69
C HIS A 84 8.36 3.33 -17.43
N ASP A 85 8.57 2.22 -16.72
CA ASP A 85 7.54 1.37 -16.14
C ASP A 85 7.63 1.42 -14.60
N ILE A 86 6.50 1.41 -13.92
CA ILE A 86 6.43 1.23 -12.47
C ILE A 86 5.85 -0.15 -12.21
N THR A 87 6.68 -1.06 -11.73
CA THR A 87 6.28 -2.43 -11.38
C THR A 87 5.72 -2.51 -9.96
N LYS A 88 5.05 -3.63 -9.65
CA LYS A 88 4.58 -3.94 -8.30
C LYS A 88 5.75 -3.99 -7.30
N ALA A 89 6.87 -4.58 -7.70
CA ALA A 89 8.09 -4.67 -6.90
C ALA A 89 8.60 -3.28 -6.50
N GLU A 90 8.70 -2.38 -7.47
CA GLU A 90 9.23 -1.04 -7.25
C GLU A 90 8.29 -0.20 -6.39
N ALA A 91 6.99 -0.27 -6.64
CA ALA A 91 6.00 0.39 -5.80
C ALA A 91 6.09 -0.06 -4.33
N ALA A 92 6.39 -1.33 -4.08
CA ALA A 92 6.57 -1.88 -2.73
C ALA A 92 8.00 -1.74 -2.17
N SER A 93 8.97 -1.26 -2.93
CA SER A 93 10.40 -1.26 -2.55
C SER A 93 10.66 -0.53 -1.21
N LEU A 94 10.03 0.62 -0.99
CA LEU A 94 10.20 1.43 0.22
C LEU A 94 9.71 0.70 1.48
N ILE A 95 8.60 -0.02 1.39
CA ILE A 95 8.08 -0.78 2.55
C ILE A 95 8.89 -2.05 2.79
N GLN A 96 9.42 -2.67 1.74
CA GLN A 96 10.34 -3.81 1.88
C GLN A 96 11.64 -3.37 2.58
N ALA A 97 12.17 -2.20 2.23
CA ALA A 97 13.32 -1.61 2.90
C ALA A 97 13.03 -1.31 4.38
N LYS A 98 11.83 -0.82 4.72
CA LYS A 98 11.40 -0.62 6.11
C LYS A 98 11.32 -1.95 6.88
N LEU A 99 10.77 -2.99 6.27
CA LEU A 99 10.74 -4.34 6.87
C LEU A 99 12.15 -4.87 7.12
N ALA A 100 13.05 -4.76 6.14
CA ALA A 100 14.44 -5.17 6.28
C ALA A 100 15.14 -4.41 7.43
N ARG A 101 14.94 -3.09 7.51
CA ARG A 101 15.47 -2.28 8.61
C ARG A 101 14.92 -2.70 9.98
N GLY A 102 13.61 -2.98 10.07
CA GLY A 102 12.97 -3.44 11.30
C GLY A 102 13.47 -4.81 11.77
N ARG A 103 13.99 -5.63 10.86
CA ARG A 103 14.55 -6.95 11.16
C ARG A 103 16.02 -6.93 11.58
N LEU A 104 16.68 -5.76 11.60
CA LEU A 104 18.05 -5.64 12.11
C LEU A 104 18.10 -6.03 13.60
N PRO A 105 19.18 -6.69 14.09
CA PRO A 105 19.25 -7.21 15.45
C PRO A 105 18.99 -6.22 16.59
N GLY A 106 19.24 -4.92 16.36
CA GLY A 106 18.98 -3.84 17.32
C GLY A 106 17.55 -3.29 17.30
N ASN A 107 16.76 -3.62 16.27
CA ASN A 107 15.37 -3.17 16.12
C ASN A 107 14.35 -4.29 16.42
N LEU A 108 14.81 -5.53 16.59
CA LEU A 108 13.96 -6.64 16.98
C LEU A 108 13.48 -6.42 18.42
N TRP A 109 12.16 -6.50 18.61
CA TRP A 109 11.59 -6.62 19.94
C TRP A 109 12.15 -7.88 20.60
N ARG A 110 12.80 -7.72 21.75
CA ARG A 110 13.20 -8.83 22.62
C ARG A 110 12.28 -8.75 23.81
N GLU A 111 11.49 -9.80 24.03
CA GLU A 111 10.80 -9.97 25.31
C GLU A 111 11.88 -10.03 26.40
N ALA A 112 11.69 -9.24 27.45
CA ALA A 112 12.61 -9.15 28.59
C ALA A 112 12.57 -10.43 29.43
#